data_AF-A0A7K3GRX8-F1
#
_entry.id   AF-A0A7K3GRX8-F1
#
_cell.length_a   1.000
_cell.length_b   1.000
_cell.length_c   1.000
_cell.angle_alpha   90.00
_cell.angle_beta   90.00
_cell.angle_gamma   90.00
#
_symmetry.space_group_name_H-M   'P 1'
#
loop_
_entity.id
_entity.type
_entity.pdbx_description
1 polymer ?
#
loop_
_entity_poly.entity_id
_entity_poly.type
_entity_poly.pdbx_seq_one_letter_code
_entity_poly.pdbx_strand_id
1 'polypeptide(L)'
;MNAHLPKVAPSVTAQLVAALTPRLRKRLDAGAAKVAARPVAREGDMVRIALDDDTALELHAPDGVVTSAEEIRCGCLLAPDCLHRAAAASAAPVADPTAPPTTENPATGLKEPAPPTQQSAPPEAATPAQRTASAALHDAAAAVLEAGTDGAGAVLQAELLRAAHTARLAGLPRAASRAVAVVTA
;
A
#
# COMPACT_ATOMS: atom_id res chain seq x y z
N MET A 1 26.46 8.72 0.23
CA MET A 1 25.40 7.78 0.64
C MET A 1 24.20 8.08 -0.23
N ASN A 2 23.75 7.16 -1.08
CA ASN A 2 22.53 7.39 -1.85
C ASN A 2 21.35 7.34 -0.89
N ALA A 3 20.55 8.40 -0.85
CA ALA A 3 19.30 8.37 -0.09
C ALA A 3 18.34 7.38 -0.77
N HIS A 4 17.64 6.59 0.03
CA HIS A 4 16.59 5.68 -0.43
C HIS A 4 15.22 6.33 -0.26
N LEU A 5 14.24 5.89 -1.07
CA LEU A 5 12.85 6.29 -0.89
C LEU A 5 12.33 5.81 0.48
N PRO A 6 11.46 6.60 1.14
CA PRO A 6 10.76 6.14 2.34
C PRO A 6 9.83 4.97 2.00
N LYS A 7 9.42 4.20 3.02
CA LYS A 7 8.40 3.18 2.82
C LYS A 7 7.05 3.85 2.53
N VAL A 8 6.18 3.19 1.77
CA VAL A 8 4.83 3.69 1.46
C VAL A 8 3.78 2.68 1.91
N ALA A 9 2.74 3.13 2.59
CA ALA A 9 1.64 2.27 3.01
C ALA A 9 0.95 1.63 1.79
N PRO A 10 0.57 0.34 1.85
CA PRO A 10 -0.12 -0.38 0.76
C PRO A 10 -1.29 0.39 0.14
N SER A 11 -2.12 1.01 0.99
CA SER A 11 -3.30 1.78 0.57
C SER A 11 -2.95 3.03 -0.23
N VAL A 12 -1.81 3.67 0.05
CA VAL A 12 -1.38 4.89 -0.65
C VAL A 12 -0.99 4.56 -2.09
N THR A 13 -0.17 3.52 -2.30
CA THR A 13 0.19 3.06 -3.66
C THR A 13 -1.06 2.65 -4.43
N ALA A 14 -1.96 1.88 -3.81
CA ALA A 14 -3.23 1.48 -4.42
C ALA A 14 -4.10 2.69 -4.84
N GLN A 15 -4.22 3.70 -3.97
CA GLN A 15 -5.00 4.92 -4.23
C GLN A 15 -4.40 5.73 -5.38
N LEU A 16 -3.09 5.96 -5.39
CA LEU A 16 -2.43 6.77 -6.42
C LEU A 16 -2.53 6.12 -7.81
N VAL A 17 -2.35 4.81 -7.90
CA VAL A 17 -2.53 4.08 -9.16
C VAL A 17 -3.99 4.06 -9.60
N ALA A 18 -4.95 4.04 -8.65
CA ALA A 18 -6.38 4.15 -8.94
C ALA A 18 -6.72 5.41 -9.73
N ALA A 19 -6.14 6.53 -9.31
CA ALA A 19 -6.48 7.85 -9.83
C ALA A 19 -5.96 8.10 -11.24
N LEU A 20 -5.01 7.27 -11.71
CA LEU A 20 -4.47 7.38 -13.06
C LEU A 20 -5.52 7.01 -14.12
N THR A 21 -5.55 7.81 -15.19
CA THR A 21 -6.25 7.46 -16.43
C THR A 21 -5.64 6.21 -17.08
N PRO A 22 -6.39 5.47 -17.92
CA PRO A 22 -5.87 4.26 -18.59
C PRO A 22 -4.57 4.49 -19.36
N ARG A 23 -4.44 5.66 -20.00
CA ARG A 23 -3.23 6.06 -20.74
C ARG A 23 -2.02 6.19 -19.83
N LEU A 24 -2.18 6.73 -18.62
CA LEU A 24 -1.09 6.88 -17.66
C LEU A 24 -0.76 5.54 -16.98
N ARG A 25 -1.76 4.70 -16.67
CA ARG A 25 -1.54 3.35 -16.13
C ARG A 25 -0.64 2.51 -17.05
N LYS A 26 -0.86 2.57 -18.36
CA LYS A 26 -0.02 1.88 -19.37
C LYS A 26 1.46 2.32 -19.33
N ARG A 27 1.76 3.49 -18.77
CA ARG A 27 3.12 4.04 -18.67
C ARG A 27 3.73 3.88 -17.29
N LEU A 28 3.03 3.26 -16.34
CA LEU A 28 3.42 3.25 -14.92
C LEU A 28 4.77 2.58 -14.68
N ASP A 29 5.00 1.39 -15.22
CA ASP A 29 6.26 0.67 -14.99
C ASP A 29 7.47 1.44 -15.52
N ALA A 30 7.37 1.97 -16.75
CA ALA A 30 8.41 2.83 -17.32
C ALA A 30 8.59 4.13 -16.53
N GLY A 31 7.51 4.67 -15.95
CA GLY A 31 7.55 5.83 -15.06
C GLY A 31 8.27 5.52 -13.76
N ALA A 32 7.94 4.39 -13.11
CA ALA A 32 8.56 3.92 -11.87
C ALA A 32 10.06 3.70 -12.05
N ALA A 33 10.47 3.01 -13.13
CA ALA A 33 11.88 2.82 -13.45
C ALA A 33 12.63 4.15 -13.64
N LYS A 34 12.01 5.13 -14.31
CA LYS A 34 12.60 6.48 -14.49
C LYS A 34 12.72 7.25 -13.18
N VAL A 35 11.74 7.13 -12.29
CA VAL A 35 11.80 7.78 -10.96
C VAL A 35 12.89 7.12 -10.10
N ALA A 36 12.95 5.79 -10.09
CA ALA A 36 13.95 5.03 -9.32
C ALA A 36 15.39 5.31 -9.76
N ALA A 37 15.61 5.62 -11.04
CA ALA A 37 16.93 5.94 -11.59
C ALA A 37 17.41 7.38 -11.27
N ARG A 38 16.54 8.23 -10.70
CA ARG A 38 16.89 9.63 -10.42
C ARG A 38 17.59 9.78 -9.07
N PRO A 39 18.51 10.75 -8.94
CA PRO A 39 19.08 11.11 -7.65
C PRO A 39 18.01 11.53 -6.66
N VAL A 40 18.17 11.07 -5.42
CA VAL A 40 17.26 11.35 -4.31
C VAL A 40 18.00 12.19 -3.27
N ALA A 41 17.41 13.33 -2.91
CA ALA A 41 17.87 14.15 -1.80
C ALA A 41 16.98 13.88 -0.59
N ARG A 42 17.57 13.71 0.60
CA ARG A 42 16.83 13.53 1.86
C ARG A 42 17.23 14.62 2.83
N GLU A 43 16.22 15.27 3.41
CA GLU A 43 16.35 16.27 4.45
C GLU A 43 15.36 15.93 5.57
N GLY A 44 15.86 15.38 6.68
CA GLY A 44 15.02 14.91 7.77
C GLY A 44 14.02 13.83 7.33
N ASP A 45 12.74 14.14 7.47
CA ASP A 45 11.60 13.31 7.09
C ASP A 45 11.11 13.54 5.64
N MET A 46 11.73 14.47 4.93
CA MET A 46 11.37 14.81 3.56
C MET A 46 12.37 14.22 2.57
N VAL A 47 11.85 13.63 1.50
CA VAL A 47 12.62 13.14 0.37
C VAL A 47 12.19 13.87 -0.89
N ARG A 48 13.15 14.40 -1.64
CA ARG A 48 12.93 15.18 -2.87
C ARG A 48 13.65 14.54 -4.07
N ILE A 49 12.94 14.48 -5.18
CA ILE A 49 13.44 13.97 -6.48
C ILE A 49 13.18 15.04 -7.54
N ALA A 50 14.24 15.50 -8.20
CA ALA A 50 14.11 16.40 -9.34
C ALA A 50 13.64 15.61 -10.58
N LEU A 51 12.50 16.00 -11.16
CA LEU A 51 11.94 15.38 -12.37
C LEU A 51 12.40 16.12 -13.64
N ASP A 52 12.55 17.43 -13.54
CA ASP A 52 13.18 18.31 -14.52
C ASP A 52 13.64 19.58 -13.77
N ASP A 53 14.01 20.62 -14.51
CA ASP A 53 14.56 21.86 -13.93
C ASP A 53 13.53 22.61 -13.06
N ASP A 54 12.24 22.50 -13.38
CA ASP A 54 11.16 23.25 -12.71
C ASP A 54 10.24 22.35 -11.87
N THR A 55 10.32 21.03 -12.05
CA THR A 55 9.42 20.05 -11.44
C THR A 55 10.16 19.18 -10.46
N ALA A 56 9.67 19.16 -9.23
CA ALA A 56 10.10 18.21 -8.21
C ALA A 56 8.95 17.37 -7.68
N LEU A 57 9.34 16.20 -7.17
CA LEU A 57 8.50 15.28 -6.43
C LEU A 57 9.02 15.20 -5.00
N GLU A 58 8.11 15.35 -4.04
CA GLU A 58 8.39 15.36 -2.62
C GLU A 58 7.58 14.27 -1.93
N LEU A 59 8.24 13.53 -1.03
CA LEU A 59 7.65 12.51 -0.19
C LEU A 59 7.94 12.89 1.26
N HIS A 60 6.89 13.15 2.03
CA HIS A 60 7.00 13.40 3.47
C HIS A 60 6.68 12.11 4.24
N ALA A 61 7.60 11.70 5.12
CA ALA A 61 7.51 10.44 5.85
C ALA A 61 8.01 10.66 7.29
N PRO A 62 7.23 11.32 8.17
CA PRO A 62 7.65 11.71 9.52
C PRO A 62 8.10 10.51 10.36
N ASP A 63 7.41 9.37 10.23
CA ASP A 63 7.76 8.11 10.91
C ASP A 63 8.54 7.13 10.01
N GLY A 64 9.16 7.64 8.93
CA GLY A 64 9.84 6.84 7.92
C GLY A 64 8.91 6.09 6.96
N VAL A 65 7.60 6.26 7.11
CA VAL A 65 6.54 5.72 6.24
C VAL A 65 5.64 6.86 5.75
N VAL A 66 5.33 6.87 4.47
CA VAL A 66 4.26 7.66 3.87
C VAL A 66 2.94 6.93 4.10
N THR A 67 2.00 7.57 4.80
CA THR A 67 0.73 6.97 5.22
C THR A 67 -0.49 7.58 4.52
N SER A 68 -0.33 8.74 3.88
CA SER A 68 -1.37 9.44 3.11
C SER A 68 -0.90 9.77 1.69
N ALA A 69 -1.84 9.84 0.74
CA ALA A 69 -1.52 10.21 -0.64
C ALA A 69 -1.05 11.67 -0.75
N GLU A 70 -1.57 12.55 0.11
CA GLU A 70 -1.26 13.98 0.16
C GLU A 70 0.18 14.26 0.60
N GLU A 71 0.84 13.30 1.24
CA GLU A 71 2.25 13.34 1.64
C GLU A 71 3.21 13.11 0.46
N ILE A 72 2.70 12.64 -0.68
CA ILE A 72 3.45 12.59 -1.95
C ILE A 72 2.96 13.75 -2.83
N ARG A 73 3.80 14.78 -2.99
CA ARG A 73 3.47 16.00 -3.73
C ARG A 73 4.32 16.14 -4.96
N CYS A 74 3.72 16.46 -6.09
CA CYS A 74 4.42 16.69 -7.35
C CYS A 74 4.07 18.08 -7.87
N GLY A 75 5.08 18.84 -8.27
CA GLY A 75 4.90 20.18 -8.86
C GLY A 75 4.46 20.17 -10.33
N CYS A 76 4.25 19.01 -10.95
CA CYS A 76 3.93 18.94 -12.37
C CYS A 76 2.49 19.39 -12.66
N LEU A 77 2.23 19.84 -13.89
CA LEU A 77 0.92 20.33 -14.34
C LEU A 77 -0.23 19.30 -14.27
N LEU A 78 0.07 18.02 -14.14
CA LEU A 78 -0.94 16.95 -14.02
C LEU A 78 -1.24 16.58 -12.56
N ALA A 79 -0.65 17.25 -11.58
CA ALA A 79 -0.95 17.01 -10.19
C ALA A 79 -2.42 17.38 -9.87
N PRO A 80 -3.09 16.65 -8.96
CA PRO A 80 -2.58 15.54 -8.17
C PRO A 80 -2.52 14.20 -8.93
N ASP A 81 -3.29 13.97 -9.99
CA ASP A 81 -3.42 12.63 -10.60
C ASP A 81 -2.36 12.34 -11.69
N CYS A 82 -1.11 12.66 -11.36
CA CYS A 82 0.02 12.53 -12.26
C CYS A 82 0.72 11.17 -12.17
N LEU A 83 1.35 10.77 -13.28
CA LEU A 83 2.18 9.56 -13.36
C LEU A 83 3.30 9.55 -12.30
N HIS A 84 3.87 10.70 -11.96
CA HIS A 84 5.05 10.78 -11.10
C HIS A 84 4.78 10.37 -9.65
N ARG A 85 3.64 10.78 -9.07
CA ARG A 85 3.26 10.39 -7.70
C ARG A 85 3.05 8.88 -7.61
N ALA A 86 2.29 8.32 -8.55
CA ALA A 86 2.08 6.88 -8.63
C ALA A 86 3.39 6.12 -8.87
N ALA A 87 4.24 6.60 -9.78
CA ALA A 87 5.54 6.01 -10.07
C ALA A 87 6.47 5.97 -8.86
N ALA A 88 6.52 7.04 -8.05
CA ALA A 88 7.31 7.02 -6.81
C ALA A 88 6.73 6.06 -5.78
N ALA A 89 5.41 6.03 -5.60
CA ALA A 89 4.77 5.09 -4.68
C ALA A 89 4.96 3.63 -5.10
N SER A 90 4.99 3.36 -6.41
CA SER A 90 5.28 2.02 -6.96
C SER A 90 6.76 1.64 -6.90
N ALA A 91 7.68 2.62 -6.94
CA ALA A 91 9.12 2.37 -6.82
C ALA A 91 9.60 2.30 -5.35
N ALA A 92 8.83 2.86 -4.42
CA ALA A 92 9.14 2.85 -3.01
C ALA A 92 8.89 1.48 -2.37
N PRO A 93 9.68 1.06 -1.36
CA PRO A 93 9.38 -0.14 -0.61
C PRO A 93 8.00 -0.06 0.06
N VAL A 94 7.22 -1.13 0.00
CA VAL A 94 5.92 -1.18 0.66
C VAL A 94 6.11 -1.35 2.17
N ALA A 95 5.37 -0.59 2.97
CA ALA A 95 5.37 -0.71 4.42
C ALA A 95 4.66 -2.00 4.86
N ASP A 96 5.19 -2.67 5.89
CA ASP A 96 4.51 -3.81 6.49
C ASP A 96 3.33 -3.33 7.34
N PRO A 97 2.08 -3.70 7.01
CA PRO A 97 0.89 -3.29 7.75
C PRO A 97 0.72 -4.04 9.10
N THR A 98 1.70 -4.87 9.47
CA THR A 98 1.70 -5.70 10.70
C THR A 98 2.57 -5.09 11.80
N ALA A 99 3.38 -4.06 11.52
CA ALA A 99 4.13 -3.37 12.56
C ALA A 99 3.13 -2.67 13.52
N PRO A 100 3.03 -3.09 14.80
CA PRO A 100 2.18 -2.39 15.74
C PRO A 100 2.74 -0.98 15.99
N PRO A 101 1.90 0.05 16.18
CA PRO A 101 2.38 1.29 16.78
C PRO A 101 2.94 0.94 18.16
N THR A 102 4.21 1.28 18.42
CA THR A 102 4.84 1.05 19.72
C THR A 102 4.22 2.00 20.73
N THR A 103 3.07 1.60 21.26
CA THR A 103 2.45 2.18 22.44
C THR A 103 2.56 1.12 23.52
N GLU A 104 3.56 1.29 24.38
CA GLU A 104 3.64 0.59 25.65
C GLU A 104 2.35 0.90 26.43
N ASN A 105 1.45 -0.08 26.48
CA ASN A 105 0.26 0.02 27.31
C ASN A 105 0.56 -0.71 28.63
N PRO A 106 0.49 -0.05 29.80
CA PRO A 106 0.71 -0.71 31.08
C PRO A 106 -0.41 -1.72 31.35
N ALA A 107 0.00 -2.97 31.60
CA ALA A 107 -0.87 -4.03 32.05
C ALA A 107 -1.60 -3.61 33.34
N THR A 108 -2.94 -3.65 33.30
CA THR A 108 -3.76 -3.64 34.51
C THR A 108 -4.50 -4.96 34.56
N GLY A 109 -4.11 -5.84 35.47
CA GLY A 109 -4.83 -7.07 35.75
C GLY A 109 -6.10 -6.79 36.54
N LEU A 110 -7.11 -7.65 36.36
CA LEU A 110 -7.98 -8.17 37.42
C LEU A 110 -8.98 -9.21 36.88
N LYS A 111 -8.93 -10.37 37.54
CA LYS A 111 -9.98 -11.35 37.85
C LYS A 111 -10.71 -12.13 36.75
N GLU A 112 -10.53 -13.44 36.87
CA GLU A 112 -11.23 -14.54 36.21
C GLU A 112 -12.67 -14.73 36.72
N PRO A 113 -13.65 -14.87 35.80
CA PRO A 113 -14.93 -15.52 36.07
C PRO A 113 -15.00 -16.91 35.42
N ALA A 114 -15.69 -17.81 36.13
CA ALA A 114 -16.03 -19.20 35.82
C ALA A 114 -16.61 -19.45 34.40
N PRO A 115 -16.53 -20.69 33.86
CA PRO A 115 -16.75 -20.94 32.44
C PRO A 115 -18.21 -20.73 32.04
N PRO A 116 -18.50 -19.98 30.96
CA PRO A 116 -19.84 -19.94 30.41
C PRO A 116 -20.13 -21.25 29.68
N THR A 117 -21.31 -21.80 29.95
CA THR A 117 -21.99 -22.83 29.15
C THR A 117 -21.82 -22.55 27.66
N GLN A 118 -21.37 -23.55 26.92
CA GLN A 118 -21.26 -23.53 25.45
C GLN A 118 -22.66 -23.40 24.85
N GLN A 119 -23.13 -22.16 24.74
CA GLN A 119 -24.22 -21.80 23.86
C GLN A 119 -23.70 -22.02 22.43
N SER A 120 -24.24 -22.99 21.71
CA SER A 120 -23.92 -23.21 20.30
C SER A 120 -24.15 -21.91 19.54
N ALA A 121 -23.06 -21.22 19.22
CA ALA A 121 -23.12 -20.05 18.36
C ALA A 121 -23.73 -20.48 17.02
N PRO A 122 -24.59 -19.65 16.40
CA PRO A 122 -25.05 -19.93 15.04
C PRO A 122 -23.84 -20.11 14.13
N PRO A 123 -23.94 -20.90 13.03
CA PRO A 123 -22.83 -21.04 12.09
C PRO A 123 -22.40 -19.64 11.66
N GLU A 124 -21.13 -19.30 11.92
CA GLU A 124 -20.55 -18.00 11.63
C GLU A 124 -20.43 -17.86 10.11
N ALA A 125 -21.52 -17.46 9.47
CA ALA A 125 -21.56 -17.22 8.04
C ALA A 125 -20.82 -15.93 7.73
N ALA A 126 -19.96 -15.96 6.71
CA ALA A 126 -19.23 -14.78 6.27
C ALA A 126 -20.19 -13.62 5.97
N THR A 127 -19.84 -12.39 6.37
CA THR A 127 -20.65 -11.19 6.08
C THR A 127 -20.62 -10.85 4.58
N PRO A 128 -21.58 -10.07 4.06
CA PRO A 128 -21.51 -9.58 2.68
C PRO A 128 -20.19 -8.86 2.35
N ALA A 129 -19.69 -8.04 3.27
CA ALA A 129 -18.41 -7.34 3.11
C ALA A 129 -17.22 -8.30 3.02
N GLN A 130 -17.19 -9.35 3.85
CA GLN A 130 -16.17 -10.40 3.78
C GLN A 130 -16.23 -11.18 2.46
N ARG A 131 -17.42 -11.47 1.94
CA ARG A 131 -17.58 -12.13 0.63
C ARG A 131 -17.08 -11.26 -0.51
N THR A 132 -17.46 -9.98 -0.54
CA THR A 132 -16.97 -9.03 -1.55
C THR A 132 -15.45 -8.87 -1.48
N ALA A 133 -14.88 -8.74 -0.28
CA ALA A 133 -13.43 -8.64 -0.12
C ALA A 133 -12.69 -9.91 -0.53
N SER A 134 -13.24 -11.08 -0.21
CA SER A 134 -12.69 -12.38 -0.63
C SER A 134 -12.71 -12.55 -2.14
N ALA A 135 -13.80 -12.14 -2.81
CA ALA A 135 -13.90 -12.16 -4.27
C ALA A 135 -12.88 -11.21 -4.91
N ALA A 136 -12.76 -9.98 -4.41
CA ALA A 136 -11.78 -9.03 -4.92
C ALA A 136 -10.32 -9.52 -4.74
N LEU A 137 -10.01 -10.17 -3.63
CA LEU A 137 -8.71 -10.81 -3.42
C LEU A 137 -8.47 -11.96 -4.40
N HIS A 138 -9.47 -12.81 -4.62
CA HIS A 138 -9.39 -13.91 -5.57
C HIS A 138 -9.11 -13.40 -6.99
N ASP A 139 -9.86 -12.39 -7.45
CA ASP A 139 -9.71 -11.85 -8.80
C ASP A 139 -8.35 -11.17 -8.99
N ALA A 140 -7.88 -10.39 -8.00
CA ALA A 140 -6.57 -9.77 -8.04
C ALA A 140 -5.43 -10.81 -8.01
N ALA A 141 -5.57 -11.87 -7.19
CA ALA A 141 -4.60 -12.95 -7.13
C ALA A 141 -4.56 -13.75 -8.44
N ALA A 142 -5.73 -14.02 -9.05
CA ALA A 142 -5.81 -14.68 -10.34
C ALA A 142 -5.09 -13.87 -11.43
N ALA A 143 -5.32 -12.56 -11.50
CA ALA A 143 -4.64 -11.69 -12.46
C ALA A 143 -3.10 -11.67 -12.27
N VAL A 144 -2.62 -11.68 -11.01
CA VAL A 144 -1.19 -11.81 -10.72
C VAL A 144 -0.65 -13.18 -11.14
N LEU A 145 -1.39 -14.26 -10.94
CA LEU A 145 -0.99 -15.61 -11.35
C LEU A 145 -0.96 -15.76 -12.87
N GLU A 146 -1.91 -15.16 -13.59
CA GLU A 146 -1.95 -15.14 -15.06
C GLU A 146 -0.75 -14.38 -15.65
N ALA A 147 -0.34 -13.28 -15.02
CA ALA A 147 0.86 -12.53 -15.43
C ALA A 147 2.17 -13.18 -14.95
N GLY A 148 2.11 -14.00 -13.90
CA GLY A 148 3.26 -14.47 -13.12
C GLY A 148 3.73 -13.40 -12.12
N THR A 149 4.27 -13.82 -10.97
CA THR A 149 4.70 -12.89 -9.90
C THR A 149 5.79 -11.93 -10.37
N ASP A 150 6.77 -12.42 -11.15
CA ASP A 150 7.83 -11.60 -11.73
C ASP A 150 7.33 -10.70 -12.86
N GLY A 151 6.22 -11.07 -13.50
CA GLY A 151 5.55 -10.34 -14.58
C GLY A 151 4.47 -9.36 -14.11
N ALA A 152 4.11 -9.40 -12.82
CA ALA A 152 3.10 -8.53 -12.25
C ALA A 152 3.62 -7.10 -12.13
N GLY A 153 3.37 -6.28 -13.16
CA GLY A 153 3.70 -4.86 -13.16
C GLY A 153 2.96 -4.07 -12.07
N ALA A 154 3.34 -2.80 -11.91
CA ALA A 154 2.90 -1.94 -10.83
C ALA A 154 1.37 -1.76 -10.75
N VAL A 155 0.65 -1.93 -11.87
CA VAL A 155 -0.83 -1.87 -11.88
C VAL A 155 -1.42 -3.08 -11.17
N LEU A 156 -0.99 -4.31 -11.50
CA LEU A 156 -1.48 -5.53 -10.88
C LEU A 156 -1.10 -5.60 -9.40
N GLN A 157 0.12 -5.18 -9.07
CA GLN A 157 0.57 -5.06 -7.67
C GLN A 157 -0.32 -4.07 -6.89
N ALA A 158 -0.61 -2.89 -7.44
CA ALA A 158 -1.48 -1.91 -6.79
C ALA A 158 -2.92 -2.39 -6.65
N GLU A 159 -3.44 -3.19 -7.58
CA GLU A 159 -4.75 -3.84 -7.47
C GLU A 159 -4.77 -4.88 -6.35
N LEU A 160 -3.72 -5.70 -6.22
CA LEU A 160 -3.58 -6.63 -5.11
C LEU A 160 -3.49 -5.91 -3.75
N LEU A 161 -2.72 -4.80 -3.66
CA LEU A 161 -2.64 -3.97 -2.45
C LEU A 161 -4.00 -3.34 -2.10
N ARG A 162 -4.80 -2.94 -3.11
CA ARG A 162 -6.17 -2.48 -2.89
C ARG A 162 -7.05 -3.57 -2.32
N ALA A 163 -7.02 -4.77 -2.90
CA ALA A 163 -7.78 -5.92 -2.42
C ALA A 163 -7.39 -6.29 -0.99
N ALA A 164 -6.09 -6.23 -0.66
CA ALA A 164 -5.59 -6.41 0.69
C ALA A 164 -6.15 -5.36 1.67
N HIS A 165 -6.18 -4.08 1.28
CA HIS A 165 -6.76 -3.02 2.09
C HIS A 165 -8.26 -3.25 2.34
N THR A 166 -9.03 -3.56 1.29
CA THR A 166 -10.46 -3.88 1.41
C THR A 166 -10.69 -5.08 2.33
N ALA A 167 -9.88 -6.13 2.22
CA ALA A 167 -9.94 -7.30 3.10
C ALA A 167 -9.66 -6.94 4.56
N ARG A 168 -8.71 -6.05 4.83
CA ARG A 168 -8.45 -5.56 6.19
C ARG A 168 -9.65 -4.80 6.76
N LEU A 169 -10.26 -3.90 6.00
CA LEU A 169 -11.47 -3.18 6.41
C LEU A 169 -12.66 -4.13 6.65
N ALA A 170 -12.72 -5.24 5.92
CA ALA A 170 -13.74 -6.29 6.10
C ALA A 170 -13.43 -7.29 7.25
N GLY A 171 -12.35 -7.07 8.02
CA GLY A 171 -11.99 -7.94 9.14
C GLY A 171 -11.29 -9.24 8.72
N LEU A 172 -10.60 -9.26 7.57
CA LEU A 172 -9.82 -10.40 7.06
C LEU A 172 -8.30 -10.11 7.09
N PRO A 173 -7.69 -9.83 8.26
CA PRO A 173 -6.31 -9.33 8.34
C PRO A 173 -5.27 -10.34 7.86
N ARG A 174 -5.50 -11.65 8.05
CA ARG A 174 -4.58 -12.69 7.58
C ARG A 174 -4.52 -12.74 6.05
N ALA A 175 -5.67 -12.64 5.39
CA ALA A 175 -5.74 -12.61 3.94
C ALA A 175 -5.08 -11.33 3.39
N ALA A 176 -5.36 -10.19 4.02
CA ALA A 176 -4.69 -8.92 3.70
C ALA A 176 -3.16 -9.01 3.81
N SER A 177 -2.62 -9.53 4.91
CA SER A 177 -1.17 -9.65 5.10
C SER A 177 -0.53 -10.61 4.08
N ARG A 178 -1.21 -11.70 3.71
CA ARG A 178 -0.73 -12.61 2.65
C ARG A 178 -0.67 -11.94 1.29
N ALA A 179 -1.68 -11.14 0.94
CA ALA A 179 -1.70 -10.39 -0.31
C ALA A 179 -0.58 -9.33 -0.37
N VAL A 180 -0.32 -8.62 0.73
CA VAL A 180 0.83 -7.68 0.81
C VAL A 180 2.16 -8.43 0.67
N ALA A 181 2.29 -9.59 1.32
CA ALA A 181 3.51 -10.39 1.27
C ALA A 181 3.90 -10.82 -0.16
N VAL A 182 2.93 -11.03 -1.06
CA VAL A 182 3.20 -11.34 -2.48
C VAL A 182 3.89 -10.17 -3.20
N VAL A 183 3.56 -8.93 -2.84
CA VAL A 183 4.15 -7.72 -3.46
C VAL A 183 5.53 -7.41 -2.89
N THR A 184 5.82 -7.85 -1.66
CA THR A 184 7.08 -7.58 -0.96
C THR A 184 8.06 -8.76 -0.94
N ALA A 185 7.71 -9.90 -1.57
CA ALA A 185 8.55 -11.09 -1.66
C ALA A 185 9.73 -10.86 -2.61
#